data_AF-A0A542QUN6-F1
#
_entry.id   AF-A0A542QUN6-F1
#
_cell.length_a   1.000
_cell.length_b   1.000
_cell.length_c   1.000
_cell.angle_alpha   90.00
_cell.angle_beta   90.00
_cell.angle_gamma   90.00
#
_symmetry.space_group_name_H-M   'P 1'
#
loop_
_entity.id
_entity.type
_entity.pdbx_description
1 polymer ?
#
loop_
_entity_poly.entity_id
_entity_poly.type
_entity_poly.pdbx_seq_one_letter_code
_entity_poly.pdbx_strand_id
1 'polypeptide(L)'
;MMDKNPFKHMRDMLVAKPVPKVDVKHKVMAAIRAKENKEEKVVKKKIGLLVTVGMLVGASSVWAGMEMIQLKNEKGEVVLKLKQMSMQEQQQKMQQLPPDIKDQIKNRNAEIFKQLDTGEQIVNGLKPGEAVAIYWQLTKLQLESNPNSTPFVDVRSKPFTYTTWKDMEQKVGHLFKVPTEMGTDFKFVAGEAIYLPSDKYDEKAMKEEQERTKKEYVVQTIPLSDKLRDAEIEYKGQKGSAFLQVSILGDKNKSGGTLAENLEKVMIGDNEAVYSTFAPENGDTVHSLEWVKNGTNVNYSLRAKMSVSTKEELLKMAEQINQAK
;
A
#
# COMPACT_ATOMS: atom_id res chain seq x y z
N MET A 1 -39.42 -62.89 -28.62
CA MET A 1 -40.00 -62.09 -27.53
C MET A 1 -39.06 -60.94 -27.24
N MET A 2 -39.57 -59.71 -27.30
CA MET A 2 -38.82 -58.47 -27.14
C MET A 2 -38.31 -58.35 -25.71
N ASP A 3 -36.98 -58.30 -25.56
CA ASP A 3 -36.37 -57.99 -24.28
C ASP A 3 -36.49 -56.48 -24.02
N LYS A 4 -37.31 -56.16 -23.01
CA LYS A 4 -37.70 -54.81 -22.63
C LYS A 4 -36.55 -54.21 -21.85
N ASN A 5 -35.68 -53.46 -22.54
CA ASN A 5 -34.69 -52.62 -21.87
C ASN A 5 -35.41 -51.67 -20.88
N PRO A 6 -35.28 -51.87 -19.55
CA PRO A 6 -36.03 -51.13 -18.54
C PRO A 6 -35.55 -49.66 -18.42
N PHE A 7 -34.47 -49.31 -19.11
CA PHE A 7 -33.89 -47.95 -19.12
C PHE A 7 -34.32 -47.12 -20.33
N LYS A 8 -35.11 -47.68 -21.27
CA LYS A 8 -35.59 -46.95 -22.46
C LYS A 8 -36.46 -45.75 -22.05
N HIS A 9 -37.35 -45.95 -21.08
CA HIS A 9 -38.25 -44.89 -20.61
C HIS A 9 -37.52 -43.74 -19.89
N MET A 10 -36.41 -44.03 -19.19
CA MET A 10 -35.57 -43.01 -18.55
C MET A 10 -34.74 -42.21 -19.56
N ARG A 11 -34.21 -42.86 -20.61
CA ARG A 11 -33.52 -42.16 -21.71
C ARG A 11 -34.48 -41.22 -22.46
N ASP A 12 -35.69 -41.68 -22.76
CA ASP A 12 -36.67 -40.87 -23.49
C ASP A 12 -37.14 -39.66 -22.65
N MET A 13 -37.21 -39.80 -21.31
CA MET A 13 -37.52 -38.69 -20.40
C MET A 13 -36.41 -37.62 -20.30
N LEU A 14 -35.14 -38.02 -20.43
CA LEU A 14 -34.00 -37.09 -20.40
C LEU A 14 -33.85 -36.32 -21.71
N VAL A 15 -34.32 -36.88 -22.83
CA VAL A 15 -34.27 -36.25 -24.16
C VAL A 15 -35.51 -35.36 -24.42
N ALA A 16 -36.66 -35.66 -23.79
CA ALA A 16 -37.94 -35.01 -24.10
C ALA A 16 -38.23 -33.69 -23.36
N LYS A 17 -37.31 -33.15 -22.54
CA LYS A 17 -37.48 -31.82 -21.93
C LYS A 17 -36.29 -30.93 -22.28
N PRO A 18 -36.47 -29.88 -23.09
CA PRO A 18 -35.43 -28.87 -23.22
C PRO A 18 -35.22 -28.27 -21.83
N VAL A 19 -34.08 -28.56 -21.21
CA VAL A 19 -33.63 -27.85 -20.02
C VAL A 19 -33.61 -26.37 -20.41
N PRO A 20 -34.42 -25.50 -19.79
CA PRO A 20 -34.37 -24.09 -20.13
C PRO A 20 -32.93 -23.65 -19.91
N LYS A 21 -32.31 -23.07 -20.94
CA LYS A 21 -31.04 -22.35 -20.83
C LYS A 21 -31.31 -21.12 -19.97
N VAL A 22 -31.49 -21.33 -18.68
CA VAL A 22 -31.52 -20.26 -17.70
C VAL A 22 -30.09 -19.77 -17.65
N ASP A 23 -29.84 -18.61 -18.25
CA ASP A 23 -28.57 -17.91 -18.08
C ASP A 23 -28.49 -17.43 -16.63
N VAL A 24 -28.08 -18.36 -15.75
CA VAL A 24 -27.80 -18.08 -14.35
C VAL A 24 -26.59 -17.17 -14.19
N LYS A 25 -25.77 -16.97 -15.24
CA LYS A 25 -24.59 -16.11 -15.18
C LYS A 25 -24.99 -14.67 -14.86
N HIS A 26 -26.05 -14.15 -15.48
CA HIS A 26 -26.55 -12.81 -15.18
C HIS A 26 -27.10 -12.67 -13.76
N LYS A 27 -27.86 -13.67 -13.27
CA LYS A 27 -28.40 -13.64 -11.90
C LYS A 27 -27.33 -13.82 -10.83
N VAL A 28 -26.34 -14.67 -11.09
CA VAL A 28 -25.18 -14.89 -10.21
C VAL A 28 -24.27 -13.67 -10.21
N MET A 29 -23.97 -13.07 -11.37
CA MET A 29 -23.19 -11.83 -11.45
C MET A 29 -23.92 -10.63 -10.81
N ALA A 30 -25.25 -10.54 -10.96
CA ALA A 30 -26.04 -9.52 -10.27
C ALA A 30 -26.05 -9.73 -8.75
N ALA A 31 -26.11 -10.98 -8.28
CA ALA A 31 -26.03 -11.30 -6.86
C ALA A 31 -24.63 -11.05 -6.28
N ILE A 32 -23.56 -11.30 -7.04
CA ILE A 32 -22.17 -10.99 -6.66
C ILE A 32 -21.99 -9.47 -6.57
N ARG A 33 -22.40 -8.70 -7.60
CA ARG A 33 -22.34 -7.22 -7.57
C ARG A 33 -23.18 -6.61 -6.45
N ALA A 34 -24.34 -7.19 -6.15
CA ALA A 34 -25.19 -6.73 -5.05
C ALA A 34 -24.59 -7.02 -3.67
N LYS A 35 -23.73 -8.04 -3.56
CA LYS A 35 -22.99 -8.37 -2.33
C LYS A 35 -21.75 -7.47 -2.19
N GLU A 36 -21.04 -7.20 -3.28
CA GLU A 36 -19.94 -6.21 -3.36
C GLU A 36 -20.42 -4.81 -2.97
N ASN A 37 -21.57 -4.36 -3.49
CA ASN A 37 -22.15 -3.05 -3.14
C ASN A 37 -22.61 -2.93 -1.66
N LYS A 38 -22.83 -4.05 -0.96
CA LYS A 38 -23.16 -4.05 0.47
C LYS A 38 -21.90 -4.00 1.35
N GLU A 39 -20.80 -4.60 0.91
CA GLU A 39 -19.49 -4.48 1.57
C GLU A 39 -18.84 -3.11 1.32
N GLU A 40 -19.07 -2.48 0.15
CA GLU A 40 -18.60 -1.12 -0.17
C GLU A 40 -19.20 -0.03 0.74
N LYS A 41 -20.38 -0.26 1.34
CA LYS A 41 -21.00 0.75 2.23
C LYS A 41 -20.25 0.97 3.54
N VAL A 42 -19.26 0.14 3.89
CA VAL A 42 -18.49 0.29 5.15
C VAL A 42 -17.15 1.01 4.97
N VAL A 43 -16.72 1.33 3.74
CA VAL A 43 -15.44 2.03 3.51
C VAL A 43 -15.67 3.48 3.06
N LYS A 44 -16.35 4.28 3.88
CA LYS A 44 -16.25 5.73 3.81
C LYS A 44 -15.37 6.22 4.96
N LYS A 45 -14.07 6.38 4.68
CA LYS A 45 -13.17 7.39 5.28
C LYS A 45 -11.76 7.30 4.67
N LYS A 46 -11.44 8.32 3.86
CA LYS A 46 -10.18 9.05 3.61
C LYS A 46 -8.85 8.35 3.98
N ILE A 47 -7.97 8.20 2.98
CA ILE A 47 -6.55 8.61 2.88
C ILE A 47 -6.08 8.19 1.47
N GLY A 48 -5.87 9.16 0.57
CA GLY A 48 -5.11 8.97 -0.68
C GLY A 48 -3.61 8.97 -0.34
N LEU A 49 -2.71 8.31 -1.07
CA LEU A 49 -2.71 7.71 -2.38
C LEU A 49 -1.73 6.53 -2.29
N LEU A 50 -2.22 5.29 -2.28
CA LEU A 50 -1.36 4.11 -2.37
C LEU A 50 -0.87 3.99 -3.82
N VAL A 51 0.44 4.15 -4.05
CA VAL A 51 1.09 3.60 -5.24
C VAL A 51 1.13 2.09 -5.09
N THR A 52 -0.03 1.46 -5.25
CA THR A 52 -0.09 0.03 -5.54
C THR A 52 0.04 -0.07 -7.05
N VAL A 53 1.26 -0.35 -7.52
CA VAL A 53 1.44 -0.95 -8.85
C VAL A 53 0.71 -2.29 -8.78
N GLY A 54 -0.53 -2.34 -9.27
CA GLY A 54 -1.35 -3.55 -9.13
C GLY A 54 -2.85 -3.34 -9.29
N MET A 55 -3.33 -2.64 -10.32
CA MET A 55 -4.72 -2.77 -10.74
C MET A 55 -4.89 -3.93 -11.74
N LEU A 56 -4.84 -5.15 -11.21
CA LEU A 56 -5.38 -6.34 -11.87
C LEU A 56 -6.05 -7.23 -10.84
N VAL A 57 -7.17 -6.80 -10.23
CA VAL A 57 -8.10 -7.78 -9.62
C VAL A 57 -9.54 -7.28 -9.72
N GLY A 58 -10.14 -7.47 -10.90
CA GLY A 58 -11.57 -7.69 -11.05
C GLY A 58 -11.84 -9.18 -11.27
N ALA A 59 -11.48 -10.04 -10.31
CA ALA A 59 -11.97 -11.42 -10.16
C ALA A 59 -11.33 -12.05 -8.91
N SER A 60 -12.18 -12.48 -7.98
CA SER A 60 -11.91 -12.99 -6.63
C SER A 60 -11.16 -14.34 -6.53
N SER A 61 -10.45 -14.78 -7.58
CA SER A 61 -9.80 -16.10 -7.64
C SER A 61 -8.26 -16.08 -7.60
N VAL A 62 -7.62 -14.91 -7.49
CA VAL A 62 -6.15 -14.76 -7.57
C VAL A 62 -5.42 -15.02 -6.23
N TRP A 63 -6.14 -15.27 -5.14
CA TRP A 63 -5.59 -15.20 -3.78
C TRP A 63 -5.20 -16.55 -3.13
N ALA A 64 -5.38 -17.67 -3.82
CA ALA A 64 -5.06 -19.00 -3.30
C ALA A 64 -3.67 -19.44 -3.80
N GLY A 65 -2.62 -19.22 -3.01
CA GLY A 65 -1.25 -19.66 -3.33
C GLY A 65 -0.13 -18.73 -2.84
N MET A 66 -0.46 -17.55 -2.30
CA MET A 66 0.53 -16.58 -1.85
C MET A 66 1.11 -16.95 -0.48
N GLU A 67 2.43 -16.93 -0.35
CA GLU A 67 3.10 -17.09 0.93
C GLU A 67 2.73 -15.92 1.86
N MET A 68 2.25 -16.26 3.06
CA MET A 68 1.80 -15.29 4.05
C MET A 68 2.66 -15.41 5.30
N ILE A 69 3.39 -14.36 5.63
CA ILE A 69 4.05 -14.24 6.92
C ILE A 69 3.13 -13.47 7.87
N GLN A 70 2.96 -14.02 9.07
CA GLN A 70 2.31 -13.33 10.18
C GLN A 70 3.31 -13.14 11.29
N LEU A 71 3.45 -11.91 11.79
CA LEU A 71 4.21 -11.62 13.00
C LEU A 71 3.27 -11.52 14.19
N LYS A 72 3.69 -12.07 15.31
CA LYS A 72 2.95 -12.07 16.58
C LYS A 72 3.70 -11.32 17.67
N ASN A 73 2.94 -10.70 18.56
CA ASN A 73 3.47 -10.12 19.79
C ASN A 73 3.70 -11.18 20.87
N GLU A 74 4.18 -10.76 22.04
CA GLU A 74 4.46 -11.60 23.20
C GLU A 74 3.23 -12.33 23.75
N LYS A 75 2.01 -11.88 23.42
CA LYS A 75 0.73 -12.50 23.80
C LYS A 75 0.23 -13.50 22.75
N GLY A 76 0.96 -13.65 21.64
CA GLY A 76 0.56 -14.49 20.51
C GLY A 76 -0.46 -13.84 19.57
N GLU A 77 -0.78 -12.55 19.77
CA GLU A 77 -1.69 -11.80 18.91
C GLU A 77 -0.97 -11.39 17.63
N VAL A 78 -1.62 -11.55 16.47
CA VAL A 78 -1.01 -11.19 15.19
C VAL A 78 -0.96 -9.67 15.06
N VAL A 79 0.22 -9.08 14.88
CA VAL A 79 0.42 -7.62 14.76
C VAL A 79 0.70 -7.17 13.33
N LEU A 80 1.30 -8.05 12.51
CA LEU A 80 1.59 -7.79 11.10
C LEU A 80 1.23 -9.00 10.24
N LYS A 81 0.66 -8.76 9.07
CA LYS A 81 0.44 -9.75 8.00
C LYS A 81 1.03 -9.24 6.70
N LEU A 82 1.96 -10.00 6.12
CA LEU A 82 2.53 -9.71 4.81
C LEU A 82 2.18 -10.84 3.85
N LYS A 83 1.69 -10.47 2.67
CA LYS A 83 1.44 -11.39 1.56
C LYS A 83 2.47 -11.14 0.47
N GLN A 84 3.26 -12.16 0.12
CA GLN A 84 4.22 -12.06 -0.97
C GLN A 84 3.51 -12.16 -2.33
N MET A 85 3.79 -11.22 -3.21
CA MET A 85 3.35 -11.22 -4.61
C MET A 85 4.55 -11.48 -5.51
N SER A 86 4.45 -12.43 -6.44
CA SER A 86 5.49 -12.65 -7.44
C SER A 86 5.42 -11.60 -8.55
N MET A 87 6.50 -10.82 -8.72
CA MET A 87 6.64 -9.91 -9.88
C MET A 87 6.59 -10.68 -11.20
N GLN A 88 7.19 -11.86 -11.27
CA GLN A 88 7.20 -12.67 -12.49
C GLN A 88 5.79 -13.13 -12.87
N GLU A 89 4.99 -13.57 -11.90
CA GLU A 89 3.59 -13.93 -12.16
C GLU A 89 2.75 -12.73 -12.61
N GLN A 90 2.98 -11.55 -12.04
CA GLN A 90 2.31 -10.33 -12.48
C GLN A 90 2.70 -9.96 -13.92
N GLN A 91 3.99 -10.02 -14.26
CA GLN A 91 4.48 -9.73 -15.61
C GLN A 91 3.93 -10.74 -16.63
N GLN A 92 3.94 -12.04 -16.32
CA GLN A 92 3.37 -13.07 -17.19
C GLN A 92 1.88 -12.84 -17.42
N LYS A 93 1.11 -12.52 -16.37
CA LYS A 93 -0.31 -12.19 -16.51
C LYS A 93 -0.53 -10.95 -17.37
N MET A 94 0.29 -9.91 -17.21
CA MET A 94 0.23 -8.72 -18.08
C MET A 94 0.51 -9.07 -19.56
N GLN A 95 1.46 -9.96 -19.84
CA GLN A 95 1.77 -10.40 -21.21
C GLN A 95 0.61 -11.17 -21.86
N GLN A 96 -0.20 -11.88 -21.08
CA GLN A 96 -1.35 -12.63 -21.58
C GLN A 96 -2.59 -11.75 -21.87
N LEU A 97 -2.57 -10.47 -21.48
CA LEU A 97 -3.69 -9.58 -21.72
C LEU A 97 -3.85 -9.24 -23.22
N PRO A 98 -5.11 -9.07 -23.68
CA PRO A 98 -5.40 -8.52 -25.01
C PRO A 98 -4.73 -7.15 -25.23
N PRO A 99 -4.32 -6.80 -26.47
CA PRO A 99 -3.64 -5.54 -26.77
C PRO A 99 -4.43 -4.29 -26.36
N ASP A 100 -5.74 -4.27 -26.57
CA ASP A 100 -6.65 -3.20 -26.17
C ASP A 100 -6.64 -2.96 -24.66
N ILE A 101 -6.60 -4.03 -23.87
CA ILE A 101 -6.51 -3.96 -22.40
C ILE A 101 -5.13 -3.45 -21.98
N LYS A 102 -4.05 -3.88 -22.65
CA LYS A 102 -2.69 -3.38 -22.37
C LYS A 102 -2.57 -1.88 -22.64
N ASP A 103 -3.14 -1.42 -23.75
CA ASP A 103 -3.15 0.00 -24.11
C ASP A 103 -3.98 0.82 -23.11
N GLN A 104 -5.13 0.31 -22.66
CA GLN A 104 -5.92 0.95 -21.61
C GLN A 104 -5.14 1.07 -20.29
N ILE A 105 -4.45 0.01 -19.87
CA ILE A 105 -3.60 0.01 -18.66
C ILE A 105 -2.47 1.03 -18.81
N LYS A 106 -1.77 1.03 -19.96
CA LYS A 106 -0.67 1.96 -20.24
C LYS A 106 -1.13 3.42 -20.16
N ASN A 107 -2.23 3.74 -20.82
CA ASN A 107 -2.79 5.10 -20.83
C ASN A 107 -3.22 5.54 -19.43
N ARG A 108 -3.88 4.64 -18.70
CA ARG A 108 -4.27 4.89 -17.31
C ARG A 108 -3.06 5.13 -16.40
N ASN A 109 -2.02 4.32 -16.54
CA ASN A 109 -0.79 4.48 -15.75
C ASN A 109 -0.11 5.82 -16.07
N ALA A 110 -0.02 6.21 -17.34
CA ALA A 110 0.56 7.50 -17.73
C ALA A 110 -0.19 8.68 -17.09
N GLU A 111 -1.52 8.61 -17.02
CA GLU A 111 -2.34 9.62 -16.36
C GLU A 111 -2.11 9.66 -14.84
N ILE A 112 -2.06 8.50 -14.18
CA ILE A 112 -1.76 8.41 -12.75
C ILE A 112 -0.36 8.98 -12.47
N PHE A 113 0.64 8.66 -13.28
CA PHE A 113 1.99 9.21 -13.13
C PHE A 113 2.01 10.72 -13.31
N LYS A 114 1.29 11.26 -14.31
CA LYS A 114 1.15 12.72 -14.47
C LYS A 114 0.55 13.37 -13.22
N GLN A 115 -0.50 12.79 -12.63
CA GLN A 115 -1.12 13.29 -11.40
C GLN A 115 -0.19 13.18 -10.19
N LEU A 116 0.56 12.07 -10.08
CA LEU A 116 1.58 11.88 -9.05
C LEU A 116 2.66 12.96 -9.11
N ASP A 117 3.25 13.16 -10.29
CA ASP A 117 4.30 14.16 -10.54
C ASP A 117 3.80 15.58 -10.29
N THR A 118 2.60 15.90 -10.76
CA THR A 118 1.98 17.21 -10.52
C THR A 118 1.73 17.44 -9.03
N GLY A 119 1.20 16.44 -8.32
CA GLY A 119 1.00 16.52 -6.88
C GLY A 119 2.32 16.68 -6.13
N GLU A 120 3.41 16.06 -6.60
CA GLU A 120 4.74 16.20 -6.02
C GLU A 120 5.31 17.60 -6.24
N GLN A 121 5.14 18.18 -7.43
CA GLN A 121 5.51 19.58 -7.70
C GLN A 121 4.76 20.56 -6.79
N ILE A 122 3.46 20.34 -6.56
CA ILE A 122 2.66 21.15 -5.63
C ILE A 122 3.24 21.04 -4.22
N VAL A 123 3.50 19.82 -3.74
CA VAL A 123 4.07 19.60 -2.40
C VAL A 123 5.45 20.25 -2.27
N ASN A 124 6.28 20.22 -3.31
CA ASN A 124 7.60 20.86 -3.29
C ASN A 124 7.57 22.39 -3.21
N GLY A 125 6.45 23.02 -3.60
CA GLY A 125 6.22 24.46 -3.39
C GLY A 125 5.78 24.83 -1.98
N LEU A 126 5.46 23.84 -1.12
CA LEU A 126 4.99 24.07 0.25
C LEU A 126 6.15 24.24 1.23
N LYS A 127 5.88 24.98 2.31
CA LYS A 127 6.77 25.04 3.47
C LYS A 127 6.64 23.75 4.31
N PRO A 128 7.70 23.35 5.05
CA PRO A 128 7.61 22.23 5.98
C PRO A 128 6.42 22.35 6.93
N GLY A 129 5.61 21.29 7.02
CA GLY A 129 4.41 21.26 7.86
C GLY A 129 3.14 21.87 7.23
N GLU A 130 3.19 22.38 6.00
CA GLU A 130 1.98 22.77 5.27
C GLU A 130 1.32 21.55 4.60
N ALA A 131 0.01 21.63 4.42
CA ALA A 131 -0.79 20.59 3.78
C ALA A 131 -1.79 21.19 2.78
N VAL A 132 -2.13 20.38 1.78
CA VAL A 132 -3.06 20.75 0.70
C VAL A 132 -4.03 19.64 0.40
N ALA A 133 -5.24 20.02 0.02
CA ALA A 133 -6.19 19.21 -0.70
C ALA A 133 -6.11 19.56 -2.19
N ILE A 134 -6.07 18.55 -3.05
CA ILE A 134 -5.98 18.68 -4.50
C ILE A 134 -7.20 17.97 -5.08
N TYR A 135 -8.11 18.76 -5.66
CA TYR A 135 -9.27 18.24 -6.36
C TYR A 135 -8.91 17.98 -7.81
N TRP A 136 -9.03 16.74 -8.26
CA TRP A 136 -8.71 16.34 -9.63
C TRP A 136 -9.96 16.29 -10.49
N GLN A 137 -9.91 16.93 -11.65
CA GLN A 137 -10.94 16.74 -12.66
C GLN A 137 -10.90 15.31 -13.18
N LEU A 138 -12.08 14.70 -13.39
CA LEU A 138 -12.17 13.42 -14.07
C LEU A 138 -11.69 13.53 -15.51
N THR A 139 -10.83 12.61 -15.91
CA THR A 139 -10.36 12.56 -17.29
C THR A 139 -11.37 11.86 -18.18
N LYS A 140 -11.23 12.08 -19.49
CA LYS A 140 -12.02 11.37 -20.50
C LYS A 140 -11.89 9.85 -20.36
N LEU A 141 -10.68 9.35 -20.10
CA LEU A 141 -10.42 7.92 -19.92
C LEU A 141 -11.17 7.34 -18.70
N GLN A 142 -11.20 8.09 -17.59
CA GLN A 142 -11.93 7.68 -16.40
C GLN A 142 -13.45 7.64 -16.65
N LEU A 143 -13.98 8.63 -17.36
CA LEU A 143 -15.40 8.71 -17.72
C LEU A 143 -15.81 7.64 -18.74
N GLU A 144 -14.98 7.33 -19.72
CA GLU A 144 -15.20 6.26 -20.69
C GLU A 144 -15.14 4.88 -20.05
N SER A 145 -14.21 4.68 -19.11
CA SER A 145 -14.10 3.42 -18.36
C SER A 145 -15.25 3.22 -17.38
N ASN A 146 -15.72 4.31 -16.76
CA ASN A 146 -16.88 4.30 -15.86
C ASN A 146 -17.55 5.69 -15.84
N PRO A 147 -18.73 5.86 -16.46
CA PRO A 147 -19.47 7.12 -16.46
C PRO A 147 -19.91 7.60 -15.07
N ASN A 148 -19.97 6.69 -14.09
CA ASN A 148 -20.30 7.01 -12.70
C ASN A 148 -19.06 7.30 -11.85
N SER A 149 -17.88 7.47 -12.47
CA SER A 149 -16.67 7.90 -11.77
C SER A 149 -16.96 9.19 -11.01
N THR A 150 -16.52 9.27 -9.78
CA THR A 150 -16.60 10.49 -8.98
C THR A 150 -15.22 11.12 -8.90
N PRO A 151 -15.12 12.46 -8.99
CA PRO A 151 -13.89 13.17 -8.68
C PRO A 151 -13.38 12.77 -7.30
N PHE A 152 -12.06 12.83 -7.11
CA PHE A 152 -11.45 12.55 -5.83
C PHE A 152 -10.58 13.72 -5.38
N VAL A 153 -10.47 13.86 -4.06
CA VAL A 153 -9.58 14.82 -3.41
C VAL A 153 -8.37 14.06 -2.88
N ASP A 154 -7.20 14.36 -3.44
CA ASP A 154 -5.92 13.92 -2.93
C ASP A 154 -5.46 14.88 -1.83
N VAL A 155 -5.04 14.36 -0.68
CA VAL A 155 -4.55 15.19 0.43
C VAL A 155 -3.09 14.88 0.68
N ARG A 156 -2.25 15.93 0.66
CA ARG A 156 -0.80 15.80 0.81
C ARG A 156 -0.25 16.82 1.79
N SER A 157 0.93 16.55 2.33
CA SER A 157 1.64 17.43 3.26
C SER A 157 3.13 17.41 2.98
N LYS A 158 3.80 18.54 3.19
CA LYS A 158 5.27 18.60 3.18
C LYS A 158 5.80 18.10 4.54
N PRO A 159 6.73 17.14 4.57
CA PRO A 159 7.35 16.67 5.80
C PRO A 159 8.03 17.79 6.59
N PHE A 160 8.12 17.64 7.91
CA PHE A 160 9.13 18.36 8.68
C PHE A 160 10.48 17.67 8.50
N THR A 161 11.52 18.43 8.17
CA THR A 161 12.88 17.90 7.95
C THR A 161 13.81 18.35 9.08
N TYR A 162 14.70 17.46 9.50
CA TYR A 162 15.63 17.67 10.60
C TYR A 162 17.03 17.22 10.23
N THR A 163 18.04 17.97 10.66
CA THR A 163 19.46 17.61 10.50
C THR A 163 20.10 17.13 11.80
N THR A 164 19.36 17.17 12.92
CA THR A 164 19.80 16.61 14.20
C THR A 164 18.68 15.79 14.83
N TRP A 165 19.06 14.71 15.52
CA TRP A 165 18.09 13.92 16.30
C TRP A 165 17.45 14.76 17.41
N LYS A 166 18.22 15.64 18.07
CA LYS A 166 17.71 16.48 19.17
C LYS A 166 16.50 17.32 18.77
N ASP A 167 16.51 17.89 17.57
CA ASP A 167 15.40 18.72 17.08
C ASP A 167 14.21 17.86 16.66
N MET A 168 14.48 16.72 16.00
CA MET A 168 13.44 15.76 15.64
C MET A 168 12.75 15.18 16.89
N GLU A 169 13.52 14.84 17.92
CA GLU A 169 13.06 14.25 19.17
C GLU A 169 12.09 15.18 19.91
N GLN A 170 12.26 16.50 19.83
CA GLN A 170 11.28 17.45 20.39
C GLN A 170 9.90 17.29 19.73
N LYS A 171 9.85 16.90 18.45
CA LYS A 171 8.60 16.71 17.70
C LYS A 171 8.00 15.32 17.89
N VAL A 172 8.80 14.27 17.76
CA VAL A 172 8.31 12.87 17.70
C VAL A 172 8.70 12.01 18.90
N GLY A 173 9.52 12.52 19.81
CA GLY A 173 10.09 11.76 20.93
C GLY A 173 9.09 11.32 22.00
N HIS A 174 7.86 11.81 21.94
CA HIS A 174 6.73 11.33 22.75
C HIS A 174 6.03 10.10 22.12
N LEU A 175 6.27 9.82 20.84
CA LEU A 175 5.69 8.70 20.10
C LEU A 175 6.64 7.50 20.04
N PHE A 176 7.93 7.76 19.83
CA PHE A 176 8.96 6.73 19.75
C PHE A 176 10.34 7.29 20.08
N LYS A 177 11.29 6.39 20.32
CA LYS A 177 12.69 6.68 20.61
C LYS A 177 13.58 5.85 19.71
N VAL A 178 14.69 6.43 19.28
CA VAL A 178 15.71 5.76 18.47
C VAL A 178 17.08 6.19 18.99
N PRO A 179 18.13 5.37 18.80
CA PRO A 179 19.47 5.78 19.17
C PRO A 179 20.01 6.80 18.15
N THR A 180 20.92 7.68 18.57
CA THR A 180 21.59 8.64 17.66
C THR A 180 22.63 7.99 16.76
N GLU A 181 23.10 6.80 17.15
CA GLU A 181 24.04 5.98 16.41
C GLU A 181 23.55 4.52 16.48
N MET A 182 23.78 3.74 15.43
CA MET A 182 23.48 2.31 15.40
C MET A 182 24.61 1.52 14.74
N GLY A 183 24.71 0.23 15.06
CA GLY A 183 25.85 -0.60 14.68
C GLY A 183 27.15 -0.07 15.29
N THR A 184 28.23 -0.11 14.52
CA THR A 184 29.56 0.41 14.93
C THR A 184 29.89 1.78 14.35
N ASP A 185 29.19 2.19 13.28
CA ASP A 185 29.61 3.33 12.46
C ASP A 185 28.47 4.13 11.83
N PHE A 186 27.19 3.76 12.03
CA PHE A 186 26.06 4.48 11.45
C PHE A 186 25.59 5.60 12.37
N LYS A 187 25.60 6.84 11.87
CA LYS A 187 25.22 8.02 12.65
C LYS A 187 24.03 8.72 12.03
N PHE A 188 23.13 9.26 12.86
CA PHE A 188 22.04 10.11 12.39
C PHE A 188 22.59 11.26 11.54
N VAL A 189 22.04 11.47 10.35
CA VAL A 189 22.37 12.61 9.48
C VAL A 189 21.17 13.42 9.05
N ALA A 190 20.02 12.78 8.88
CA ALA A 190 18.79 13.43 8.46
C ALA A 190 17.58 12.67 9.01
N GLY A 191 16.49 13.38 9.20
CA GLY A 191 15.21 12.80 9.55
C GLY A 191 14.06 13.61 8.99
N GLU A 192 12.97 12.92 8.68
CA GLU A 192 11.73 13.50 8.23
C GLU A 192 10.57 13.00 9.08
N ALA A 193 9.62 13.87 9.40
CA ALA A 193 8.39 13.51 10.10
C ALA A 193 7.18 13.95 9.27
N ILE A 194 6.37 12.97 8.86
CA ILE A 194 5.22 13.17 7.99
C ILE A 194 3.96 12.99 8.82
N TYR A 195 3.17 14.06 8.93
CA TYR A 195 1.90 14.04 9.62
C TYR A 195 0.76 13.97 8.61
N LEU A 196 -0.33 13.31 8.97
CA LEU A 196 -1.50 13.23 8.11
C LEU A 196 -2.10 14.64 7.93
N PRO A 197 -2.47 15.03 6.70
CA PRO A 197 -3.31 16.20 6.49
C PRO A 197 -4.64 16.10 7.24
N SER A 198 -5.20 17.24 7.63
CA SER A 198 -6.58 17.29 8.12
C SER A 198 -7.56 16.95 7.00
N ASP A 199 -8.74 16.54 7.39
CA ASP A 199 -9.81 16.20 6.48
C ASP A 199 -10.78 17.36 6.22
N LYS A 200 -10.41 18.55 6.72
CA LYS A 200 -11.14 19.83 6.65
C LYS A 200 -10.86 20.56 5.33
N TYR A 201 -11.43 20.07 4.24
CA TYR A 201 -11.50 20.74 2.94
C TYR A 201 -12.95 20.89 2.49
N ASP A 202 -13.24 21.85 1.61
CA ASP A 202 -14.57 22.05 1.04
C ASP A 202 -14.61 21.54 -0.41
N GLU A 203 -14.96 20.28 -0.56
CA GLU A 203 -15.03 19.63 -1.88
C GLU A 203 -16.01 20.35 -2.83
N LYS A 204 -17.10 20.94 -2.29
CA LYS A 204 -18.08 21.63 -3.11
C LYS A 204 -17.50 22.93 -3.68
N ALA A 205 -16.84 23.72 -2.84
CA ALA A 205 -16.16 24.94 -3.28
C ALA A 205 -15.02 24.64 -4.27
N MET A 206 -14.24 23.58 -4.02
CA MET A 206 -13.19 23.15 -4.96
C MET A 206 -13.76 22.73 -6.32
N LYS A 207 -14.90 22.03 -6.33
CA LYS A 207 -15.61 21.68 -7.56
C LYS A 207 -16.12 22.90 -8.30
N GLU A 208 -16.77 23.85 -7.61
CA GLU A 208 -17.25 25.10 -8.22
C GLU A 208 -16.09 25.91 -8.82
N GLU A 209 -14.96 25.98 -8.14
CA GLU A 209 -13.74 26.64 -8.65
C GLU A 209 -13.16 25.91 -9.87
N GLN A 210 -13.18 24.58 -9.87
CA GLN A 210 -12.74 23.78 -11.01
C GLN A 210 -13.66 24.03 -12.22
N GLU A 211 -14.97 24.06 -12.02
CA GLU A 211 -15.95 24.35 -13.07
C GLU A 211 -15.81 25.78 -13.60
N ARG A 212 -15.46 26.74 -12.76
CA ARG A 212 -15.25 28.15 -13.14
C ARG A 212 -13.95 28.36 -13.92
N THR A 213 -12.86 27.73 -13.47
CA THR A 213 -11.52 27.97 -14.03
C THR A 213 -11.14 27.00 -15.15
N LYS A 214 -11.86 25.87 -15.27
CA LYS A 214 -11.57 24.79 -16.22
C LYS A 214 -10.14 24.25 -16.12
N LYS A 215 -9.48 24.41 -14.97
CA LYS A 215 -8.17 23.81 -14.69
C LYS A 215 -8.30 22.30 -14.49
N GLU A 216 -7.22 21.58 -14.80
CA GLU A 216 -7.13 20.13 -14.57
C GLU A 216 -7.26 19.76 -13.08
N TYR A 217 -6.89 20.69 -12.19
CA TYR A 217 -7.00 20.52 -10.75
C TYR A 217 -7.19 21.87 -10.03
N VAL A 218 -7.68 21.79 -8.79
CA VAL A 218 -7.78 22.92 -7.85
C VAL A 218 -7.07 22.55 -6.56
N VAL A 219 -6.31 23.50 -6.01
CA VAL A 219 -5.55 23.31 -4.77
C VAL A 219 -6.16 24.18 -3.67
N GLN A 220 -6.38 23.59 -2.50
CA GLN A 220 -6.81 24.29 -1.30
C GLN A 220 -5.84 23.98 -0.16
N THR A 221 -5.29 25.00 0.49
CA THR A 221 -4.51 24.82 1.72
C THR A 221 -5.42 24.32 2.84
N ILE A 222 -4.95 23.34 3.60
CA ILE A 222 -5.67 22.73 4.70
C ILE A 222 -4.80 22.62 5.95
N PRO A 223 -5.40 22.56 7.16
CA PRO A 223 -4.63 22.31 8.37
C PRO A 223 -3.92 20.94 8.32
N LEU A 224 -2.78 20.84 8.98
CA LEU A 224 -2.15 19.56 9.30
C LEU A 224 -2.84 18.95 10.53
N SER A 225 -2.94 17.62 10.60
CA SER A 225 -3.37 16.94 11.83
C SER A 225 -2.19 16.69 12.78
N ASP A 226 -2.49 16.29 14.00
CA ASP A 226 -1.51 15.86 15.01
C ASP A 226 -1.10 14.38 14.86
N LYS A 227 -1.65 13.66 13.88
CA LYS A 227 -1.39 12.23 13.68
C LYS A 227 -0.16 12.02 12.81
N LEU A 228 0.88 11.43 13.38
CA LEU A 228 2.05 10.98 12.62
C LEU A 228 1.62 9.87 11.65
N ARG A 229 1.92 10.05 10.36
CA ARG A 229 1.80 9.00 9.35
C ARG A 229 2.99 8.06 9.48
N ASP A 230 4.17 8.63 9.32
CA ASP A 230 5.44 7.95 9.47
C ASP A 230 6.57 8.99 9.65
N ALA A 231 7.69 8.51 10.17
CA ALA A 231 8.95 9.22 10.19
C ALA A 231 10.00 8.37 9.45
N GLU A 232 10.88 9.02 8.70
CA GLU A 232 12.02 8.36 8.06
C GLU A 232 13.31 8.98 8.58
N ILE A 233 14.26 8.15 8.96
CA ILE A 233 15.53 8.56 9.55
C ILE A 233 16.66 7.95 8.75
N GLU A 234 17.58 8.79 8.29
CA GLU A 234 18.80 8.36 7.64
C GLU A 234 19.93 8.27 8.66
N TYR A 235 20.55 7.09 8.72
CA TYR A 235 21.82 6.90 9.38
C TYR A 235 22.89 6.62 8.33
N LYS A 236 23.99 7.37 8.39
CA LYS A 236 25.10 7.25 7.45
C LYS A 236 26.29 6.56 8.11
N GLY A 237 26.75 5.48 7.49
CA GLY A 237 27.99 4.77 7.80
C GLY A 237 29.06 5.01 6.73
N GLN A 238 30.16 4.26 6.79
CA GLN A 238 31.27 4.45 5.85
C GLN A 238 30.95 3.97 4.42
N LYS A 239 30.17 2.89 4.30
CA LYS A 239 29.82 2.26 3.01
C LYS A 239 28.58 2.84 2.36
N GLY A 240 27.81 3.65 3.08
CA GLY A 240 26.55 4.23 2.62
C GLY A 240 25.56 4.41 3.77
N SER A 241 24.28 4.51 3.43
CA SER A 241 23.22 4.84 4.41
C SER A 241 22.28 3.67 4.65
N ALA A 242 21.80 3.59 5.89
CA ALA A 242 20.66 2.79 6.31
C ALA A 242 19.50 3.74 6.67
N PHE A 243 18.27 3.32 6.34
CA PHE A 243 17.07 4.13 6.51
C PHE A 243 16.12 3.42 7.46
N LEU A 244 15.72 4.10 8.53
CA LEU A 244 14.75 3.62 9.49
C LEU A 244 13.43 4.37 9.28
N GLN A 245 12.39 3.65 8.85
CA GLN A 245 11.03 4.16 8.88
C GLN A 245 10.34 3.74 10.18
N VAL A 246 9.63 4.68 10.81
CA VAL A 246 8.86 4.45 12.03
C VAL A 246 7.42 4.90 11.80
N SER A 247 6.45 4.05 12.12
CA SER A 247 5.03 4.41 12.08
C SER A 247 4.28 3.91 13.31
N ILE A 248 3.16 4.57 13.63
CA ILE A 248 2.31 4.20 14.76
C ILE A 248 1.09 3.48 14.21
N LEU A 249 0.94 2.20 14.55
CA LEU A 249 -0.23 1.42 14.20
C LEU A 249 -1.43 1.90 15.01
N GLY A 250 -2.59 2.02 14.36
CA GLY A 250 -3.85 2.18 15.09
C GLY A 250 -4.27 0.88 15.76
N ASP A 251 -5.52 0.81 16.23
CA ASP A 251 -6.09 -0.39 16.88
C ASP A 251 -6.26 -1.61 15.95
N LYS A 252 -5.81 -1.50 14.70
CA LYS A 252 -5.90 -2.56 13.70
C LYS A 252 -4.50 -3.03 13.34
N ASN A 253 -4.35 -4.35 13.27
CA ASN A 253 -3.13 -5.00 12.79
C ASN A 253 -2.77 -4.51 11.39
N LYS A 254 -1.48 -4.35 11.11
CA LYS A 254 -1.00 -3.97 9.79
C LYS A 254 -1.14 -5.17 8.85
N SER A 255 -1.73 -4.96 7.68
CA SER A 255 -1.81 -5.97 6.62
C SER A 255 -1.37 -5.32 5.32
N GLY A 256 -0.45 -5.96 4.61
CA GLY A 256 0.11 -5.44 3.36
C GLY A 256 0.48 -6.54 2.38
N GLY A 257 0.69 -6.14 1.13
CA GLY A 257 1.38 -6.95 0.13
C GLY A 257 2.82 -6.49 0.00
N THR A 258 3.72 -7.40 -0.34
CA THR A 258 5.13 -7.10 -0.64
C THR A 258 5.53 -7.77 -1.95
N LEU A 259 6.40 -7.10 -2.70
CA LEU A 259 7.05 -7.62 -3.91
C LEU A 259 8.46 -8.14 -3.62
N ALA A 260 8.81 -8.34 -2.34
CA ALA A 260 10.08 -8.94 -1.97
C ALA A 260 10.25 -10.31 -2.64
N GLU A 261 11.47 -10.61 -3.07
CA GLU A 261 11.82 -11.89 -3.68
C GLU A 261 11.93 -12.99 -2.62
N ASN A 262 12.45 -12.62 -1.43
CA ASN A 262 12.57 -13.52 -0.29
C ASN A 262 11.91 -12.89 0.92
N LEU A 263 11.24 -13.73 1.71
CA LEU A 263 10.71 -13.39 3.01
C LEU A 263 11.14 -14.45 4.02
N GLU A 264 11.64 -14.01 5.17
CA GLU A 264 12.10 -14.90 6.22
C GLU A 264 11.65 -14.35 7.57
N LYS A 265 11.01 -15.19 8.39
CA LYS A 265 10.73 -14.82 9.77
C LYS A 265 12.01 -14.91 10.59
N VAL A 266 12.34 -13.84 11.30
CA VAL A 266 13.50 -13.73 12.18
C VAL A 266 13.06 -13.14 13.53
N MET A 267 14.00 -13.06 14.49
CA MET A 267 13.75 -12.46 15.80
C MET A 267 14.60 -11.19 15.99
N ILE A 268 14.03 -10.18 16.62
CA ILE A 268 14.75 -8.98 17.09
C ILE A 268 14.49 -8.85 18.60
N GLY A 269 15.42 -9.37 19.40
CA GLY A 269 15.15 -9.67 20.80
C GLY A 269 13.93 -10.61 20.91
N ASP A 270 12.92 -10.20 21.68
CA ASP A 270 11.69 -10.96 21.88
C ASP A 270 10.60 -10.66 20.82
N ASN A 271 10.87 -9.82 19.82
CA ASN A 271 9.89 -9.49 18.78
C ASN A 271 10.03 -10.44 17.59
N GLU A 272 8.91 -10.97 17.10
CA GLU A 272 8.88 -11.54 15.77
C GLU A 272 9.10 -10.42 14.74
N ALA A 273 9.95 -10.70 13.76
CA ALA A 273 10.31 -9.78 12.68
C ALA A 273 10.30 -10.50 11.34
N VAL A 274 10.27 -9.72 10.26
CA VAL A 274 10.42 -10.24 8.89
C VAL A 274 11.62 -9.60 8.23
N TYR A 275 12.54 -10.45 7.77
CA TYR A 275 13.60 -10.08 6.86
C TYR A 275 13.11 -10.25 5.43
N SER A 276 13.41 -9.28 4.57
CA SER A 276 13.04 -9.33 3.17
C SER A 276 14.12 -8.76 2.25
N THR A 277 14.19 -9.26 1.02
CA THR A 277 15.08 -8.73 -0.02
C THR A 277 14.29 -8.28 -1.24
N PHE A 278 14.66 -7.14 -1.79
CA PHE A 278 14.11 -6.58 -3.01
C PHE A 278 15.25 -6.28 -3.98
N ALA A 279 15.27 -6.97 -5.13
CA ALA A 279 16.22 -6.71 -6.20
C ALA A 279 15.55 -5.85 -7.28
N PRO A 280 15.85 -4.54 -7.37
CA PRO A 280 15.37 -3.74 -8.48
C PRO A 280 16.00 -4.21 -9.79
N GLU A 281 15.29 -4.10 -10.92
CA GLU A 281 15.81 -4.48 -12.25
C GLU A 281 17.14 -3.78 -12.58
N ASN A 282 17.34 -2.56 -12.08
CA ASN A 282 18.58 -1.79 -12.22
C ASN A 282 18.98 -1.20 -10.86
N GLY A 283 19.80 -1.91 -10.09
CA GLY A 283 20.39 -1.40 -8.86
C GLY A 283 20.84 -2.48 -7.89
N ASP A 284 21.46 -2.04 -6.80
CA ASP A 284 21.85 -2.92 -5.70
C ASP A 284 20.61 -3.47 -4.99
N THR A 285 20.62 -4.76 -4.69
CA THR A 285 19.61 -5.40 -3.85
C THR A 285 19.51 -4.68 -2.51
N VAL A 286 18.28 -4.33 -2.14
CA VAL A 286 17.95 -3.75 -0.84
C VAL A 286 17.43 -4.88 0.05
N HIS A 287 17.92 -4.92 1.28
CA HIS A 287 17.33 -5.76 2.30
C HIS A 287 16.65 -4.91 3.38
N SER A 288 15.65 -5.48 4.04
CA SER A 288 14.95 -4.80 5.10
C SER A 288 14.52 -5.74 6.22
N LEU A 289 14.40 -5.19 7.42
CA LEU A 289 13.78 -5.80 8.59
C LEU A 289 12.56 -4.98 8.97
N GLU A 290 11.42 -5.63 9.13
CA GLU A 290 10.21 -5.01 9.65
C GLU A 290 9.72 -5.74 10.90
N TRP A 291 9.38 -4.97 11.95
CA TRP A 291 8.86 -5.50 13.20
C TRP A 291 7.98 -4.48 13.92
N VAL A 292 7.10 -4.98 14.79
CA VAL A 292 6.33 -4.17 15.73
C VAL A 292 6.91 -4.39 17.12
N LYS A 293 7.25 -3.31 17.84
CA LYS A 293 7.83 -3.42 19.18
C LYS A 293 6.77 -3.88 20.19
N ASN A 294 7.02 -5.02 20.81
CA ASN A 294 6.22 -5.65 21.86
C ASN A 294 5.82 -4.64 22.94
N GLY A 295 4.59 -4.77 23.44
CA GLY A 295 3.99 -3.81 24.38
C GLY A 295 3.69 -2.42 23.81
N THR A 296 3.89 -2.19 22.50
CA THR A 296 3.63 -0.89 21.84
C THR A 296 2.94 -1.09 20.49
N ASN A 297 2.49 0.02 19.89
CA ASN A 297 1.99 0.05 18.52
C ASN A 297 3.03 0.60 17.53
N VAL A 298 4.31 0.67 17.91
CA VAL A 298 5.35 1.25 17.07
C VAL A 298 5.88 0.20 16.09
N ASN A 299 5.70 0.45 14.81
CA ASN A 299 6.23 -0.36 13.71
C ASN A 299 7.52 0.27 13.18
N TYR A 300 8.57 -0.53 13.12
CA TYR A 300 9.86 -0.16 12.55
C TYR A 300 10.09 -0.91 11.24
N SER A 301 10.66 -0.22 10.26
CA SER A 301 11.22 -0.82 9.05
C SER A 301 12.62 -0.27 8.83
N LEU A 302 13.64 -1.11 9.02
CA LEU A 302 15.03 -0.76 8.80
C LEU A 302 15.48 -1.34 7.46
N ARG A 303 15.98 -0.50 6.56
CA ARG A 303 16.43 -0.92 5.22
C ARG A 303 17.83 -0.39 4.89
N ALA A 304 18.58 -1.18 4.14
CA ALA A 304 19.88 -0.80 3.61
C ALA A 304 20.14 -1.53 2.28
N LYS A 305 21.11 -1.05 1.51
CA LYS A 305 21.63 -1.84 0.38
C LYS A 305 22.49 -2.98 0.90
N MET A 306 22.47 -4.14 0.25
CA MET A 306 23.34 -5.26 0.61
C MET A 306 24.84 -4.97 0.40
N SER A 307 25.16 -3.96 -0.42
CA SER A 307 26.53 -3.42 -0.56
C SER A 307 26.96 -2.57 0.65
N VAL A 308 26.00 -2.09 1.45
CA VAL A 308 26.23 -1.24 2.63
C VAL A 308 26.35 -2.06 3.91
N SER A 309 25.49 -3.06 4.09
CA SER A 309 25.47 -3.92 5.29
C SER A 309 25.11 -5.37 5.00
N THR A 310 25.57 -6.30 5.84
CA THR A 310 25.10 -7.69 5.85
C THR A 310 23.80 -7.85 6.64
N LYS A 311 23.13 -9.00 6.49
CA LYS A 311 21.91 -9.32 7.25
C LYS A 311 22.17 -9.30 8.76
N GLU A 312 23.30 -9.84 9.20
CA GLU A 312 23.71 -9.90 10.61
C GLU A 312 23.98 -8.50 11.17
N GLU A 313 24.59 -7.62 10.39
CA GLU A 313 24.78 -6.21 10.76
C GLU A 313 23.44 -5.49 10.89
N LEU A 314 22.52 -5.71 9.94
CA LEU A 314 21.16 -5.14 9.97
C LEU A 314 20.36 -5.62 11.19
N LEU A 315 20.46 -6.91 11.54
CA LEU A 315 19.84 -7.48 12.75
C LEU A 315 20.37 -6.83 14.02
N LYS A 316 21.70 -6.65 14.15
CA LYS A 316 22.30 -5.97 15.31
C LYS A 316 21.85 -4.51 15.41
N MET A 317 21.76 -3.79 14.29
CA MET A 317 21.22 -2.42 14.27
C MET A 317 19.77 -2.40 14.75
N ALA A 318 18.94 -3.33 14.27
CA ALA A 318 17.55 -3.44 14.67
C ALA A 318 17.37 -3.78 16.16
N GLU A 319 18.22 -4.65 16.72
CA GLU A 319 18.25 -4.95 18.16
C GLU A 319 18.54 -3.70 19.01
N GLN A 320 19.52 -2.88 18.60
CA GLN A 320 19.83 -1.62 19.28
C GLN A 320 18.67 -0.62 19.22
N ILE A 321 18.02 -0.49 18.05
CA ILE A 321 16.80 0.34 17.91
C ILE A 321 15.71 -0.17 18.85
N ASN A 322 15.49 -1.48 18.90
CA ASN A 322 14.46 -2.08 19.75
C ASN A 322 14.71 -1.83 21.25
N GLN A 323 15.98 -1.81 21.67
CA GLN A 323 16.39 -1.55 23.05
C GLN A 323 16.38 -0.07 23.46
N ALA A 324 16.25 0.86 22.49
CA ALA A 324 16.16 2.29 22.80
C ALA A 324 14.96 2.59 23.70
N LYS A 325 15.22 3.36 24.77
CA LYS A 325 14.26 3.72 25.82
C LYS A 325 13.68 5.10 25.61
#